data_AF-A0A1I8EA01-F1
#
_entry.id   AF-A0A1I8EA01-F1
#
_cell.length_a   1.000
_cell.length_b   1.000
_cell.length_c   1.000
_cell.angle_alpha   90.00
_cell.angle_beta   90.00
_cell.angle_gamma   90.00
#
_symmetry.space_group_name_H-M   'P 1'
#
loop_
_entity.id
_entity.type
_entity.pdbx_description
1 polymer ?
#
loop_
_entity_poly.entity_id
_entity_poly.type
_entity_poly.pdbx_seq_one_letter_code
_entity_poly.pdbx_strand_id
1 'polypeptide(L)'
;FIQSQILIYPTIHPFDFQSPSYQQYQKFFPGCSMLNPRMMAQWYLHYLGIPVTLKNTQKLLQNKHIRRKGKEADKLRSIIDRNLLPISFINETDKKFEMELEDDYLCDALSKHVYNPDLSPIMGTNLEGLSDAMIITAEYDILRDEGTLYVRLLKSFNVSI
;
A
#
# COMPACT_ATOMS: atom_id res chain seq x y z
N PHE A 1 22.51 -20.65 12.62
CA PHE A 1 21.10 -20.26 12.77
C PHE A 1 20.58 -19.86 11.41
N ILE A 2 19.44 -20.36 10.97
CA ILE A 2 18.77 -19.84 9.77
C ILE A 2 18.20 -18.48 10.17
N GLN A 3 18.62 -17.42 9.49
CA GLN A 3 17.99 -16.11 9.58
C GLN A 3 17.11 -15.96 8.36
N SER A 4 15.80 -15.83 8.58
CA SER A 4 14.85 -15.59 7.51
C SER A 4 13.69 -14.73 8.02
N GLN A 5 13.18 -13.89 7.15
CA GLN A 5 11.99 -13.07 7.38
C GLN A 5 10.77 -13.83 6.87
N ILE A 6 9.80 -14.12 7.73
CA ILE A 6 8.54 -14.75 7.30
C ILE A 6 7.43 -13.71 7.43
N LEU A 7 6.94 -13.24 6.28
CA LEU A 7 5.96 -12.16 6.18
C LEU A 7 4.63 -12.72 5.67
N ILE A 8 3.61 -12.70 6.52
CA ILE A 8 2.27 -13.21 6.20
C ILE A 8 1.35 -12.01 6.00
N TYR A 9 0.81 -11.84 4.80
CA TYR A 9 -0.04 -10.71 4.40
C TYR A 9 0.57 -9.35 4.79
N PRO A 10 1.81 -9.04 4.37
CA PRO A 10 2.50 -7.84 4.85
C PRO A 10 1.78 -6.58 4.39
N THR A 11 1.42 -5.73 5.35
CA THR A 11 1.10 -4.32 5.11
C THR A 11 2.39 -3.52 5.09
N ILE A 12 2.66 -2.78 4.01
CA ILE A 12 3.91 -2.06 3.80
C ILE A 12 3.73 -0.58 3.50
N HIS A 13 2.51 -0.09 3.25
CA HIS A 13 2.26 1.35 3.07
C HIS A 13 0.78 1.77 3.13
N PRO A 14 0.48 3.04 3.46
CA PRO A 14 -0.86 3.62 3.34
C PRO A 14 -1.07 4.42 2.04
N PHE A 15 -0.32 4.17 0.97
CA PHE A 15 -0.33 5.08 -0.18
C PHE A 15 -1.46 4.86 -1.19
N ASP A 16 -1.95 3.63 -1.33
CA ASP A 16 -2.92 3.29 -2.37
C ASP A 16 -4.04 2.37 -1.86
N PHE A 17 -5.19 2.97 -1.57
CA PHE A 17 -6.45 2.30 -1.23
C PHE A 17 -7.31 2.01 -2.48
N GLN A 18 -6.74 2.17 -3.67
CA GLN A 18 -7.36 1.90 -4.98
C GLN A 18 -6.49 0.97 -5.82
N SER A 19 -5.59 0.21 -5.22
CA SER A 19 -4.83 -0.83 -5.91
C SER A 19 -5.76 -1.90 -6.52
N PRO A 20 -5.31 -2.68 -7.52
CA PRO A 20 -6.16 -3.72 -8.13
C PRO A 20 -6.83 -4.68 -7.13
N SER A 21 -6.13 -5.10 -6.08
CA SER A 21 -6.66 -5.95 -4.99
C SER A 21 -7.75 -5.24 -4.17
N TYR A 22 -7.58 -3.94 -3.86
CA TYR A 22 -8.62 -3.13 -3.22
C TYR A 22 -9.86 -2.97 -4.13
N GLN A 23 -9.66 -2.77 -5.43
CA GLN A 23 -10.75 -2.67 -6.40
C GLN A 23 -11.47 -4.01 -6.60
N GLN A 24 -10.73 -5.12 -6.65
CA GLN A 24 -11.29 -6.46 -6.71
C GLN A 24 -12.16 -6.75 -5.49
N TYR A 25 -11.71 -6.38 -4.28
CA TYR A 25 -12.52 -6.49 -3.07
C TYR A 25 -13.83 -5.70 -3.20
N GLN A 26 -13.76 -4.42 -3.63
CA GLN A 26 -14.95 -3.58 -3.77
C GLN A 26 -15.95 -4.14 -4.79
N LYS A 27 -15.46 -4.76 -5.86
CA LYS A 27 -16.29 -5.30 -6.95
C LYS A 27 -16.97 -6.63 -6.59
N PHE A 28 -16.28 -7.52 -5.89
CA PHE A 28 -16.72 -8.91 -5.75
C PHE A 28 -16.95 -9.36 -4.30
N PHE A 29 -16.32 -8.73 -3.32
CA PHE A 29 -16.33 -9.18 -1.92
C PHE A 29 -16.74 -8.11 -0.90
N PRO A 30 -17.64 -7.15 -1.20
CA PRO A 30 -17.97 -6.09 -0.25
C PRO A 30 -18.61 -6.67 1.02
N GLY A 31 -17.88 -6.59 2.13
CA GLY A 31 -18.33 -7.05 3.45
C GLY A 31 -18.00 -8.53 3.75
N CYS A 32 -17.28 -9.22 2.87
CA CYS A 32 -17.04 -10.66 2.97
C CYS A 32 -15.68 -11.06 3.57
N SER A 33 -14.76 -10.10 3.80
CA SER A 33 -13.43 -10.35 4.39
C SER A 33 -13.31 -9.73 5.77
N MET A 34 -12.57 -10.42 6.66
CA MET A 34 -12.20 -9.91 7.99
C MET A 34 -11.40 -8.61 7.87
N LEU A 35 -10.47 -8.54 6.91
CA LEU A 35 -9.76 -7.32 6.57
C LEU A 35 -10.39 -6.69 5.32
N ASN A 36 -10.83 -5.45 5.44
CA ASN A 36 -11.42 -4.70 4.32
C ASN A 36 -10.83 -3.28 4.22
N PRO A 37 -10.97 -2.62 3.05
CA PRO A 37 -10.40 -1.30 2.82
C PRO A 37 -10.78 -0.24 3.86
N ARG A 38 -12.03 -0.27 4.32
CA ARG A 38 -12.53 0.69 5.33
C ARG A 38 -11.79 0.49 6.66
N MET A 39 -11.64 -0.76 7.09
CA MET A 39 -10.89 -1.10 8.31
C MET A 39 -9.43 -0.68 8.20
N MET A 40 -8.76 -0.99 7.08
CA MET A 40 -7.38 -0.56 6.85
C MET A 40 -7.21 0.96 6.92
N ALA A 41 -8.11 1.72 6.29
CA ALA A 41 -8.06 3.18 6.33
C ALA A 41 -8.23 3.69 7.77
N GLN A 42 -9.15 3.10 8.53
CA GLN A 42 -9.37 3.46 9.93
C GLN A 42 -8.18 3.09 10.83
N TRP A 43 -7.53 1.95 10.59
CA TRP A 43 -6.33 1.53 11.32
C TRP A 43 -5.17 2.49 11.10
N TYR A 44 -4.93 2.93 9.86
CA TYR A 44 -3.90 3.94 9.60
C TYR A 44 -4.21 5.29 10.27
N LEU A 45 -5.46 5.76 10.20
CA LEU A 45 -5.86 6.98 10.90
C LEU A 45 -5.61 6.85 12.41
N HIS A 46 -6.03 5.73 12.99
CA HIS A 46 -5.87 5.48 14.43
C HIS A 46 -4.40 5.40 14.84
N TYR A 47 -3.59 4.63 14.10
CA TYR A 47 -2.16 4.45 14.35
C TYR A 47 -1.40 5.79 14.30
N LEU A 48 -1.76 6.66 13.36
CA LEU A 48 -1.13 7.98 13.18
C LEU A 48 -1.72 9.07 14.08
N GLY A 49 -2.66 8.75 14.98
CA GLY A 49 -3.30 9.73 15.84
C GLY A 49 -4.19 10.75 15.09
N ILE A 50 -4.62 10.41 13.87
CA ILE A 50 -5.51 11.24 13.04
C ILE A 50 -6.96 10.87 13.37
N PRO A 51 -7.89 11.84 13.53
CA PRO A 51 -9.27 11.55 13.85
C PRO A 51 -9.93 10.54 12.90
N VAL A 52 -10.42 9.43 13.45
CA VAL A 52 -11.12 8.37 12.73
C VAL A 52 -12.57 8.79 12.48
N THR A 53 -12.78 9.70 11.54
CA THR A 53 -14.11 10.17 11.12
C THR A 53 -14.54 9.47 9.83
N LEU A 54 -15.86 9.43 9.56
CA LEU A 54 -16.39 8.94 8.28
C LEU A 54 -15.76 9.71 7.10
N LYS A 55 -15.65 11.03 7.22
CA LYS A 55 -15.07 11.91 6.20
C LYS A 55 -13.59 11.58 5.92
N ASN A 56 -12.77 11.43 6.97
CA ASN A 56 -11.36 11.09 6.80
C ASN A 56 -11.18 9.69 6.21
N THR A 57 -11.97 8.72 6.68
CA THR A 57 -11.97 7.36 6.14
C THR A 57 -12.29 7.35 4.64
N GLN A 58 -13.34 8.07 4.22
CA GLN A 58 -13.73 8.18 2.81
C GLN A 58 -12.66 8.86 1.95
N LYS A 59 -11.99 9.88 2.49
CA LYS A 59 -10.89 10.56 1.79
C LYS A 59 -9.69 9.63 1.57
N LEU A 60 -9.33 8.80 2.57
CA LEU A 60 -8.26 7.79 2.42
C LEU A 60 -8.61 6.75 1.37
N LEU A 61 -9.84 6.22 1.39
CA LEU A 61 -10.34 5.28 0.37
C LEU A 61 -10.34 5.86 -1.05
N GLN A 62 -10.25 7.18 -1.17
CA GLN A 62 -10.16 7.92 -2.43
C GLN A 62 -8.75 8.43 -2.73
N ASN A 63 -7.74 7.99 -1.97
CA ASN A 63 -6.34 8.42 -2.06
C ASN A 63 -6.13 9.94 -1.94
N LYS A 64 -7.05 10.66 -1.29
CA LYS A 64 -7.00 12.14 -1.18
C LYS A 64 -5.94 12.64 -0.19
N HIS A 65 -5.28 11.74 0.53
CA HIS A 65 -4.21 12.03 1.48
C HIS A 65 -2.81 12.08 0.84
N ILE A 66 -2.71 11.91 -0.48
CA ILE A 66 -1.45 11.95 -1.21
C ILE A 66 -1.41 13.20 -2.09
N ARG A 67 -0.27 13.89 -2.14
CA ARG A 67 -0.06 15.06 -3.01
C ARG A 67 -0.02 14.62 -4.48
N ARG A 68 -0.65 15.36 -5.40
CA ARG A 68 -0.70 15.01 -6.85
C ARG A 68 0.57 15.33 -7.60
N LYS A 69 1.33 16.31 -7.11
CA LYS A 69 2.52 16.85 -7.78
C LYS A 69 3.65 16.98 -6.78
N GLY A 70 4.87 16.95 -7.30
CA GLY A 70 6.09 17.08 -6.52
C GLY A 70 6.89 15.78 -6.50
N LYS A 71 8.14 15.89 -6.08
CA LYS A 71 9.12 14.79 -6.14
C LYS A 71 8.66 13.54 -5.40
N GLU A 72 7.99 13.70 -4.26
CA GLU A 72 7.46 12.57 -3.48
C GLU A 72 6.32 11.86 -4.19
N ALA A 73 5.42 12.61 -4.83
CA ALA A 73 4.33 12.06 -5.63
C ALA A 73 4.86 11.28 -6.84
N ASP A 74 5.89 11.81 -7.51
CA ASP A 74 6.51 11.16 -8.67
C ASP A 74 7.28 9.90 -8.25
N LYS A 75 8.04 9.97 -7.14
CA LYS A 75 8.69 8.79 -6.55
C LYS A 75 7.65 7.73 -6.19
N LEU A 76 6.57 8.11 -5.52
CA LEU A 76 5.52 7.19 -5.13
C LEU A 76 4.92 6.46 -6.34
N ARG A 77 4.54 7.19 -7.38
CA ARG A 77 4.04 6.60 -8.63
C ARG A 77 5.01 5.56 -9.19
N SER A 78 6.32 5.82 -9.17
CA SER A 78 7.31 4.87 -9.70
C SER A 78 7.45 3.55 -8.91
N ILE A 79 7.01 3.51 -7.64
CA ILE A 79 7.16 2.33 -6.76
C ILE A 79 5.84 1.59 -6.49
N ILE A 80 4.69 2.23 -6.66
CA ILE A 80 3.35 1.61 -6.48
C ILE A 80 2.53 1.53 -7.78
N ASP A 81 3.13 1.80 -8.95
CA ASP A 81 2.39 1.70 -10.22
C ASP A 81 1.79 0.31 -10.41
N ARG A 82 0.52 0.23 -10.81
CA ARG A 82 -0.17 -1.05 -11.10
C ARG A 82 0.56 -1.91 -12.12
N ASN A 83 1.32 -1.31 -13.05
CA ASN A 83 2.08 -2.02 -14.06
C ASN A 83 3.30 -2.76 -13.48
N LEU A 84 3.64 -2.54 -12.21
CA LEU A 84 4.63 -3.31 -11.48
C LEU A 84 4.08 -4.64 -10.96
N LEU A 85 2.76 -4.81 -11.00
CA LEU A 85 2.07 -6.03 -10.59
C LEU A 85 1.95 -7.04 -11.75
N PRO A 86 1.79 -8.34 -11.46
CA PRO A 86 1.49 -9.35 -12.46
C PRO A 86 0.26 -8.98 -13.28
N ILE A 87 0.31 -9.22 -14.60
CA ILE A 87 -0.79 -8.91 -15.53
C ILE A 87 -2.10 -9.59 -15.11
N SER A 88 -2.02 -10.80 -14.55
CA SER A 88 -3.18 -11.54 -14.04
C SER A 88 -3.93 -10.85 -12.89
N PHE A 89 -3.29 -9.90 -12.19
CA PHE A 89 -3.91 -9.16 -11.09
C PHE A 89 -4.70 -7.95 -11.59
N ILE A 90 -4.50 -7.57 -12.85
CA ILE A 90 -4.94 -6.30 -13.41
C ILE A 90 -6.16 -6.56 -14.28
N ASN A 91 -7.32 -5.98 -13.94
CA ASN A 91 -8.48 -5.97 -14.80
C ASN A 91 -8.47 -4.71 -15.69
N GLU A 92 -8.89 -4.84 -16.95
CA GLU A 92 -9.02 -3.69 -17.86
C GLU A 92 -10.00 -2.63 -17.33
N THR A 93 -11.01 -3.07 -16.55
CA THR A 93 -11.99 -2.18 -15.93
C THR A 93 -11.50 -1.53 -14.63
N ASP A 94 -10.34 -1.93 -14.11
CA ASP A 94 -9.78 -1.31 -12.91
C ASP A 94 -9.38 0.13 -13.22
N LYS A 95 -9.76 1.04 -12.32
CA LYS A 95 -9.31 2.43 -12.35
C LYS A 95 -7.79 2.47 -12.23
N LYS A 96 -7.19 3.40 -12.96
CA LYS A 96 -5.77 3.72 -12.77
C LYS A 96 -5.61 4.50 -11.47
N PHE A 97 -4.41 4.46 -10.90
CA PHE A 97 -4.06 5.31 -9.78
C PHE A 97 -4.07 6.77 -10.24
N GLU A 98 -5.21 7.43 -10.10
CA GLU A 98 -5.40 8.83 -10.47
C GLU A 98 -6.02 9.59 -9.29
N MET A 99 -5.24 10.52 -8.75
CA MET A 99 -5.70 11.45 -7.72
C MET A 99 -6.39 12.62 -8.39
N GLU A 100 -7.72 12.59 -8.44
CA GLU A 100 -8.52 13.70 -9.00
C GLU A 100 -8.53 14.92 -8.05
N LEU A 101 -8.55 14.66 -6.74
CA LEU A 101 -8.69 15.65 -5.67
C LEU A 101 -7.77 15.30 -4.49
N GLU A 102 -7.26 16.33 -3.82
CA GLU A 102 -6.45 16.21 -2.59
C GLU A 102 -7.20 16.81 -1.40
N ASP A 103 -6.81 16.43 -0.19
CA ASP A 103 -7.23 17.05 1.05
C ASP A 103 -6.00 17.55 1.82
N ASP A 104 -5.78 18.86 1.84
CA ASP A 104 -4.57 19.47 2.40
C ASP A 104 -4.27 19.01 3.82
N TYR A 105 -5.29 18.96 4.68
CA TYR A 105 -5.16 18.50 6.05
C TYR A 105 -4.61 17.07 6.13
N LEU A 106 -5.17 16.13 5.36
CA LEU A 106 -4.71 14.75 5.39
C LEU A 106 -3.35 14.58 4.73
N CYS A 107 -3.07 15.29 3.64
CA CYS A 107 -1.74 15.30 3.04
C CYS A 107 -0.68 15.74 4.04
N ASP A 108 -0.92 16.84 4.76
CA ASP A 108 0.03 17.36 5.74
C ASP A 108 0.12 16.50 7.01
N ALA A 109 -1.00 15.89 7.43
CA ALA A 109 -1.02 15.01 8.59
C ALA A 109 -0.28 13.69 8.33
N LEU A 110 -0.52 13.05 7.18
CA LEU A 110 0.09 11.76 6.86
C LEU A 110 1.55 11.91 6.42
N SER A 111 1.91 12.90 5.59
CA SER A 111 3.27 13.08 5.07
C SER A 111 4.36 13.14 6.14
N LYS A 112 4.03 13.57 7.36
CA LYS A 112 4.92 13.55 8.54
C LYS A 112 5.44 12.15 8.91
N HIS A 113 4.72 11.10 8.51
CA HIS A 113 4.98 9.73 8.94
C HIS A 113 5.11 8.76 7.77
N VAL A 114 4.28 8.88 6.74
CA VAL A 114 4.14 7.83 5.71
C VAL A 114 5.37 7.61 4.85
N TYR A 115 6.30 8.57 4.80
CA TYR A 115 7.56 8.39 4.07
C TYR A 115 8.69 7.77 4.91
N ASN A 116 8.45 7.51 6.21
CA ASN A 116 9.40 6.81 7.06
C ASN A 116 9.36 5.29 6.76
N PRO A 117 10.49 4.65 6.39
CA PRO A 117 10.58 3.21 6.18
C PRO A 117 10.12 2.34 7.35
N ASP A 118 10.17 2.83 8.59
CA ASP A 118 9.68 2.08 9.77
C ASP A 118 8.16 1.90 9.74
N LEU A 119 7.44 2.82 9.12
CA LEU A 119 5.99 2.72 8.90
C LEU A 119 5.67 2.16 7.51
N SER A 120 6.42 2.60 6.51
CA SER A 120 6.21 2.22 5.12
C SER A 120 7.47 1.59 4.52
N PRO A 121 7.73 0.30 4.78
CA PRO A 121 8.91 -0.41 4.30
C PRO A 121 9.19 -0.27 2.80
N ILE A 122 8.16 0.00 1.99
CA ILE A 122 8.32 0.28 0.56
C ILE A 122 9.23 1.50 0.28
N MET A 123 9.42 2.38 1.27
CA MET A 123 10.24 3.59 1.19
C MET A 123 11.73 3.34 1.49
N GLY A 124 12.09 2.12 1.86
CA GLY A 124 13.48 1.75 2.16
C GLY A 124 14.44 2.08 1.02
N THR A 125 15.53 2.78 1.34
CA THR A 125 16.52 3.24 0.34
C THR A 125 17.73 2.33 0.23
N ASN A 126 17.94 1.45 1.22
CA ASN A 126 18.95 0.40 1.18
C ASN A 126 18.44 -0.79 1.99
N LEU A 127 18.21 -1.91 1.31
CA LEU A 127 17.80 -3.18 1.91
C LEU A 127 18.83 -4.30 1.69
N GLU A 128 20.05 -3.94 1.28
CA GLU A 128 21.14 -4.90 1.10
C GLU A 128 21.49 -5.58 2.42
N GLY A 129 21.78 -6.88 2.35
CA GLY A 129 22.18 -7.66 3.51
C GLY A 129 21.02 -8.06 4.43
N LEU A 130 19.76 -7.73 4.10
CA LEU A 130 18.62 -8.36 4.75
C LEU A 130 18.63 -9.87 4.53
N SER A 131 18.17 -10.62 5.53
CA SER A 131 18.02 -12.06 5.45
C SER A 131 17.00 -12.47 4.40
N ASP A 132 17.16 -13.67 3.85
CA ASP A 132 16.20 -14.31 2.93
C ASP A 132 14.76 -14.18 3.45
N ALA A 133 13.81 -13.82 2.59
CA ALA A 133 12.42 -13.63 2.99
C ALA A 133 11.48 -14.63 2.33
N MET A 134 10.47 -15.07 3.07
CA MET A 134 9.31 -15.77 2.54
C MET A 134 8.10 -14.85 2.69
N ILE A 135 7.48 -14.48 1.57
CA ILE A 135 6.29 -13.63 1.54
C ILE A 135 5.07 -14.48 1.16
N ILE A 136 4.09 -14.53 2.05
CA ILE A 136 2.84 -15.26 1.87
C ILE A 136 1.71 -14.26 1.63
N THR A 137 1.04 -14.39 0.49
CA THR A 137 -0.14 -13.61 0.10
C THR A 137 -1.31 -14.52 -0.24
N ALA A 138 -2.54 -14.02 -0.17
CA ALA A 138 -3.74 -14.72 -0.63
C ALA A 138 -4.35 -13.99 -1.83
N GLU A 139 -4.97 -14.75 -2.73
CA GLU A 139 -5.53 -14.20 -3.97
C GLU A 139 -6.60 -13.13 -3.73
N TYR A 140 -7.47 -13.38 -2.73
CA TYR A 140 -8.59 -12.51 -2.35
C TYR A 140 -8.31 -11.71 -1.07
N ASP A 141 -7.09 -11.17 -0.96
CA ASP A 141 -6.67 -10.28 0.11
C ASP A 141 -6.33 -8.90 -0.47
N ILE A 142 -6.78 -7.84 0.20
CA ILE A 142 -6.48 -6.46 -0.18
C ILE A 142 -4.98 -6.13 -0.04
N LEU A 143 -4.23 -6.91 0.74
CA LEU A 143 -2.78 -6.76 0.90
C LEU A 143 -1.95 -7.55 -0.12
N ARG A 144 -2.60 -8.28 -1.05
CA ARG A 144 -1.91 -9.09 -2.08
C ARG A 144 -0.93 -8.26 -2.89
N ASP A 145 -1.36 -7.08 -3.33
CA ASP A 145 -0.55 -6.23 -4.18
C ASP A 145 0.62 -5.63 -3.40
N GLU A 146 0.41 -5.25 -2.14
CA GLU A 146 1.47 -4.80 -1.23
C GLU A 146 2.56 -5.86 -1.07
N GLY A 147 2.20 -7.11 -0.77
CA GLY A 147 3.18 -8.21 -0.70
C GLY A 147 3.97 -8.39 -2.00
N THR A 148 3.31 -8.26 -3.15
CA THR A 148 3.95 -8.38 -4.47
C THR A 148 4.91 -7.24 -4.76
N LEU A 149 4.55 -6.01 -4.41
CA LEU A 149 5.42 -4.85 -4.53
C LEU A 149 6.64 -4.99 -3.62
N TYR A 150 6.48 -5.56 -2.41
CA TYR A 150 7.61 -5.78 -1.51
C TYR A 150 8.59 -6.83 -2.03
N VAL A 151 8.10 -7.93 -2.62
CA VAL A 151 8.94 -8.92 -3.32
C VAL A 151 9.82 -8.22 -4.37
N ARG A 152 9.22 -7.33 -5.17
CA ARG A 152 9.95 -6.58 -6.21
C ARG A 152 11.01 -5.66 -5.60
N LEU A 153 10.67 -4.96 -4.52
CA LEU A 153 11.61 -4.08 -3.82
C LEU A 153 12.80 -4.88 -3.27
N LEU A 154 12.56 -5.97 -2.54
CA LEU A 154 13.61 -6.81 -1.97
C LEU A 154 14.53 -7.40 -3.04
N LYS A 155 13.96 -7.90 -4.14
CA LYS A 155 14.74 -8.40 -5.29
C LYS A 155 15.62 -7.31 -5.91
N SER A 156 15.18 -6.05 -5.92
CA SER A 156 16.01 -4.93 -6.43
C SER A 156 17.26 -4.65 -5.59
N PHE A 157 17.29 -5.13 -4.33
CA PHE A 157 18.44 -5.07 -3.42
C PHE A 157 19.15 -6.43 -3.27
N ASN A 158 18.92 -7.37 -4.20
CA ASN A 158 19.50 -8.72 -4.18
C ASN A 158 19.16 -9.55 -2.93
N VAL A 159 18.04 -9.27 -2.27
CA VAL A 159 17.52 -10.11 -1.18
C VAL A 159 16.83 -11.33 -1.79
N SER A 160 17.17 -12.53 -1.30
CA SER A 160 16.57 -13.79 -1.72
C SER A 160 15.12 -13.89 -1.24
N ILE A 161 14.21 -14.32 -2.14
CA ILE A 161 12.77 -14.47 -1.89
C ILE A 161 12.29 -15.83 -2.41
#